data_AF-A0A5S9MZX8-F1
#
_entry.id   AF-A0A5S9MZX8-F1
#
_cell.length_a   1.000
_cell.length_b   1.000
_cell.length_c   1.000
_cell.angle_alpha   90.00
_cell.angle_beta   90.00
_cell.angle_gamma   90.00
#
_symmetry.space_group_name_H-M   'P 1'
#
loop_
_entity.id
_entity.type
_entity.pdbx_description
1 polymer ?
#
loop_
_entity_poly.entity_id
_entity_poly.type
_entity_poly.pdbx_seq_one_letter_code
_entity_poly.pdbx_strand_id
1 'polypeptide(L)'
;MSTQFDAIVQAVIHDWPDYGWSGQLEAAIKQLYLSDLSYPATWSSERREEFAERHAGDDALLLTTSLDDLIDTVTDRYARDHGVLPHRDDATLLLEAARRDAIDELELRFVADLPAEIAALTAHGVGRANGSLTACGPAQRRQSSTLRLSRP
;
A
#
# COMPACT_ATOMS: atom_id res chain seq x y z
N MET A 1 -1.74 -18.19 -6.69
CA MET A 1 -2.54 -17.46 -5.69
C MET A 1 -2.26 -18.04 -4.33
N SER A 2 -2.17 -17.18 -3.31
CA SER A 2 -2.06 -17.60 -1.92
C SER A 2 -3.42 -17.94 -1.35
N THR A 3 -3.47 -18.88 -0.41
CA THR A 3 -4.68 -19.23 0.34
C THR A 3 -5.30 -18.02 1.04
N GLN A 4 -4.50 -17.02 1.38
CA GLN A 4 -4.97 -15.81 2.04
C GLN A 4 -5.68 -14.86 1.07
N PHE A 5 -5.16 -14.72 -0.15
CA PHE A 5 -5.84 -13.95 -1.19
C PHE A 5 -7.18 -14.60 -1.56
N ASP A 6 -7.20 -15.93 -1.70
CA ASP A 6 -8.44 -16.68 -1.97
C ASP A 6 -9.48 -16.47 -0.86
N ALA A 7 -9.05 -16.39 0.41
CA ALA A 7 -9.95 -16.10 1.52
C ALA A 7 -10.57 -14.70 1.45
N ILE A 8 -9.80 -13.68 1.06
CA ILE A 8 -10.31 -12.32 0.82
C ILE A 8 -11.34 -12.34 -0.30
N VAL A 9 -11.02 -13.02 -1.42
CA VAL A 9 -11.93 -13.15 -2.57
C VAL A 9 -13.26 -13.75 -2.16
N GLN A 10 -13.24 -14.87 -1.42
CA GLN A 10 -14.47 -15.52 -0.97
C GLN A 10 -15.29 -14.63 -0.02
N ALA A 11 -14.64 -13.95 0.92
CA ALA A 11 -15.30 -13.04 1.86
C ALA A 11 -15.95 -11.84 1.14
N VAL A 12 -15.27 -11.22 0.18
CA VAL A 12 -15.84 -10.11 -0.59
C VAL A 12 -17.00 -10.57 -1.47
N ILE A 13 -16.92 -11.76 -2.08
CA ILE A 13 -18.01 -12.26 -2.92
C ILE A 13 -19.26 -12.58 -2.08
N HIS A 14 -19.09 -13.23 -0.92
CA HIS A 14 -20.20 -13.80 -0.16
C HIS A 14 -20.70 -12.92 1.00
N ASP A 15 -19.82 -12.17 1.65
CA ASP A 15 -20.11 -11.47 2.92
C ASP A 15 -20.14 -9.94 2.78
N TRP A 16 -20.13 -9.40 1.55
CA TRP A 16 -20.30 -7.97 1.31
C TRP A 16 -21.77 -7.54 1.52
N PRO A 17 -22.06 -6.40 2.21
CA PRO A 17 -21.12 -5.36 2.68
C PRO A 17 -20.56 -5.54 4.09
N ASP A 18 -21.04 -6.51 4.86
CA ASP A 18 -20.69 -6.71 6.27
C ASP A 18 -19.17 -6.90 6.47
N TYR A 19 -18.50 -7.59 5.54
CA TYR A 19 -17.06 -7.77 5.54
C TYR A 19 -16.28 -6.44 5.46
N GLY A 20 -16.72 -5.50 4.62
CA GLY A 20 -16.07 -4.21 4.43
C GLY A 20 -16.15 -3.32 5.67
N TRP A 21 -17.31 -3.27 6.33
CA TRP A 21 -17.54 -2.41 7.50
C TRP A 21 -16.97 -2.96 8.81
N SER A 22 -16.55 -4.21 8.82
CA SER A 22 -16.01 -4.87 10.03
C SER A 22 -14.55 -4.53 10.35
N GLY A 23 -13.85 -3.85 9.44
CA GLY A 23 -12.39 -3.66 9.51
C GLY A 23 -11.57 -4.93 9.22
N GLN A 24 -12.23 -6.06 8.96
CA GLN A 24 -11.57 -7.33 8.64
C GLN A 24 -10.87 -7.30 7.28
N LEU A 25 -11.38 -6.52 6.32
CA LEU A 25 -10.76 -6.38 5.00
C LEU A 25 -9.34 -5.81 5.11
N GLU A 26 -9.17 -4.67 5.79
CA GLU A 26 -7.86 -4.07 6.01
C GLU A 26 -6.90 -5.01 6.74
N ALA A 27 -7.37 -5.66 7.81
CA ALA A 27 -6.57 -6.62 8.55
C ALA A 27 -6.14 -7.82 7.68
N ALA A 28 -7.04 -8.32 6.81
CA ALA A 28 -6.74 -9.43 5.92
C ALA A 28 -5.73 -9.04 4.84
N ILE A 29 -5.86 -7.85 4.24
CA ILE A 29 -4.90 -7.31 3.26
C ILE A 29 -3.54 -7.08 3.93
N LYS A 30 -3.50 -6.50 5.13
CA LYS A 30 -2.25 -6.32 5.89
C LYS A 30 -1.54 -7.65 6.12
N GLN A 31 -2.28 -8.66 6.54
CA GLN A 31 -1.73 -9.99 6.77
C GLN A 31 -1.26 -10.66 5.46
N LEU A 32 -2.00 -10.50 4.35
CA LEU A 32 -1.54 -10.94 3.02
C LEU A 32 -0.18 -10.32 2.68
N TYR A 33 -0.02 -9.01 2.91
CA TYR A 33 1.21 -8.28 2.58
C TYR A 33 2.38 -8.76 3.42
N LEU A 34 2.19 -8.91 4.73
CA LEU A 34 3.25 -9.40 5.63
C LEU A 34 3.67 -10.85 5.34
N SER A 35 2.74 -11.68 4.90
CA SER A 35 2.97 -13.11 4.67
C SER A 35 3.63 -13.39 3.32
N ASP A 36 3.12 -12.73 2.28
CA ASP A 36 3.36 -13.17 0.91
C ASP A 36 4.17 -12.18 0.06
N LEU A 37 4.35 -10.93 0.51
CA LEU A 37 5.31 -10.03 -0.14
C LEU A 37 6.74 -10.39 0.22
N SER A 38 7.60 -10.33 -0.79
CA SER A 38 9.04 -10.52 -0.60
C SER A 38 9.70 -9.21 -0.15
N TYR A 39 10.02 -9.11 1.14
CA TYR A 39 10.74 -7.97 1.70
C TYR A 39 12.27 -8.16 1.67
N PRO A 40 13.05 -7.09 1.45
CA PRO A 40 14.50 -7.11 1.58
C PRO A 40 14.94 -7.47 3.00
N ALA A 41 16.03 -8.24 3.11
CA ALA A 41 16.62 -8.59 4.40
C ALA A 41 17.09 -7.36 5.20
N THR A 42 17.37 -6.24 4.54
CA THR A 42 17.78 -4.98 5.15
C THR A 42 16.63 -4.22 5.84
N TRP A 43 15.38 -4.59 5.58
CA TRP A 43 14.23 -3.97 6.23
C TRP A 43 13.98 -4.61 7.60
N SER A 44 13.90 -3.77 8.64
CA SER A 44 13.46 -4.19 9.97
C SER A 44 11.99 -4.64 9.95
N SER A 45 11.59 -5.43 10.94
CA SER A 45 10.20 -5.85 11.08
C SER A 45 9.25 -4.66 11.22
N GLU A 46 9.64 -3.62 11.97
CA GLU A 46 8.87 -2.38 12.12
C GLU A 46 8.63 -1.68 10.77
N ARG A 47 9.65 -1.61 9.91
CA ARG A 47 9.51 -1.01 8.57
C ARG A 47 8.58 -1.82 7.66
N ARG A 48 8.61 -3.16 7.77
CA ARG A 48 7.70 -4.04 7.03
C ARG A 48 6.26 -3.86 7.51
N GLU A 49 6.08 -3.78 8.84
CA GLU A 49 4.79 -3.54 9.48
C GLU A 49 4.19 -2.19 9.03
N GLU A 50 4.96 -1.11 9.11
CA GLU A 50 4.54 0.23 8.69
C GLU A 50 4.18 0.26 7.20
N PHE A 51 4.98 -0.40 6.35
CA PHE A 51 4.70 -0.50 4.93
C PHE A 51 3.39 -1.26 4.68
N ALA A 52 3.23 -2.44 5.28
CA ALA A 52 2.04 -3.26 5.10
C ALA A 52 0.78 -2.56 5.61
N GLU A 53 0.84 -1.91 6.77
CA GLU A 53 -0.28 -1.18 7.37
C GLU A 53 -0.74 -0.02 6.50
N ARG A 54 0.19 0.84 6.06
CA ARG A 54 -0.15 1.98 5.20
C ARG A 54 -0.80 1.54 3.90
N HIS A 55 -0.20 0.57 3.21
CA HIS A 55 -0.73 0.11 1.93
C HIS A 55 -2.04 -0.67 2.09
N ALA A 56 -2.17 -1.49 3.13
CA ALA A 56 -3.42 -2.22 3.38
C ALA A 56 -4.59 -1.27 3.68
N GLY A 57 -4.36 -0.19 4.42
CA GLY A 57 -5.39 0.83 4.67
C GLY A 57 -5.82 1.54 3.39
N ASP A 58 -4.87 1.99 2.57
CA ASP A 58 -5.15 2.64 1.29
C ASP A 58 -5.92 1.71 0.33
N ASP A 59 -5.50 0.44 0.24
CA ASP A 59 -6.11 -0.54 -0.65
C ASP A 59 -7.48 -1.01 -0.15
N ALA A 60 -7.66 -1.19 1.16
CA ALA A 60 -8.96 -1.52 1.74
C ALA A 60 -9.97 -0.38 1.52
N LEU A 61 -9.55 0.87 1.64
CA LEU A 61 -10.39 2.03 1.37
C LEU A 61 -10.79 2.10 -0.10
N LEU A 62 -9.83 1.92 -1.01
CA LEU A 62 -10.08 1.93 -2.45
C LEU A 62 -11.05 0.81 -2.84
N LEU A 63 -10.77 -0.42 -2.39
CA LEU A 63 -11.60 -1.57 -2.69
C LEU A 63 -13.01 -1.41 -2.12
N THR A 64 -13.14 -0.92 -0.89
CA THR A 64 -14.46 -0.67 -0.28
C THR A 64 -15.26 0.35 -1.07
N THR A 65 -14.62 1.45 -1.47
CA THR A 65 -15.25 2.49 -2.28
C THR A 65 -15.72 1.93 -3.62
N SER A 66 -14.85 1.19 -4.32
CA SER A 66 -15.20 0.55 -5.59
C SER A 66 -16.37 -0.42 -5.42
N LEU A 67 -16.34 -1.28 -4.41
CA LEU A 67 -17.38 -2.28 -4.14
C LEU A 67 -18.73 -1.67 -3.74
N ASP A 68 -18.74 -0.58 -2.98
CA ASP A 68 -19.97 0.14 -2.62
C ASP A 68 -20.63 0.77 -3.86
N ASP A 69 -19.83 1.31 -4.79
CA ASP A 69 -20.32 1.93 -6.03
C ASP A 69 -20.72 0.90 -7.11
N LEU A 70 -20.41 -0.39 -6.94
CA LEU A 70 -20.61 -1.41 -7.97
C LEU A 70 -22.08 -1.62 -8.33
N ILE A 71 -22.99 -1.59 -7.35
CA ILE A 71 -24.42 -1.85 -7.61
C ILE A 71 -24.97 -0.82 -8.60
N ASP A 72 -24.70 0.45 -8.34
CA ASP A 72 -25.16 1.55 -9.18
C ASP A 72 -24.41 1.52 -10.53
N THR A 73 -23.09 1.33 -10.52
CA THR A 73 -22.26 1.33 -11.72
C THR A 73 -22.64 0.21 -12.70
N VAL A 74 -22.83 -1.01 -12.20
CA VAL A 74 -23.19 -2.18 -13.03
C VAL A 74 -24.61 -2.04 -13.57
N THR A 75 -25.55 -1.59 -12.73
CA THR A 75 -26.95 -1.42 -13.14
C THR A 75 -27.10 -0.31 -14.18
N ASP A 76 -26.46 0.85 -13.96
CA ASP A 76 -26.49 1.97 -14.90
C ASP A 76 -25.81 1.65 -16.22
N ARG A 77 -24.69 0.92 -16.17
CA ARG A 77 -24.01 0.46 -17.38
C ARG A 77 -24.91 -0.48 -18.18
N TYR A 78 -25.52 -1.46 -17.53
CA TYR A 78 -26.43 -2.38 -18.20
C TYR A 78 -27.62 -1.65 -18.81
N ALA A 79 -28.26 -0.75 -18.06
CA ALA A 79 -29.38 0.04 -18.54
C ALA A 79 -28.99 0.93 -19.74
N ARG A 80 -27.80 1.50 -19.73
CA ARG A 80 -27.26 2.27 -20.86
C ARG A 80 -27.03 1.42 -22.10
N ASP A 81 -26.46 0.23 -21.92
CA ASP A 81 -26.07 -0.66 -23.02
C ASP A 81 -27.27 -1.40 -23.64
N HIS A 82 -28.31 -1.69 -22.84
CA HIS A 82 -29.46 -2.51 -23.25
C HIS A 82 -30.81 -1.77 -23.26
N GLY A 83 -30.89 -0.56 -22.72
CA GLY A 83 -32.12 0.25 -22.64
C GLY A 83 -33.15 -0.24 -21.61
N VAL A 84 -32.82 -1.25 -20.81
CA VAL A 84 -33.66 -1.87 -19.78
C VAL A 84 -32.82 -2.28 -18.58
N LEU A 85 -33.45 -2.40 -17.41
CA LEU A 85 -32.78 -2.94 -16.22
C LEU A 85 -32.50 -4.45 -16.38
N PRO A 86 -31.41 -4.97 -15.78
CA PRO A 86 -31.12 -6.40 -15.81
C PRO A 86 -32.20 -7.18 -15.05
N HIS A 87 -32.48 -8.41 -15.51
CA HIS A 87 -33.26 -9.35 -14.70
C HIS A 87 -32.49 -9.66 -13.41
N ARG A 88 -33.20 -10.04 -12.34
CA ARG A 88 -32.59 -10.24 -11.02
C ARG A 88 -31.41 -11.22 -11.05
N ASP A 89 -31.56 -12.36 -11.71
CA ASP A 89 -30.52 -13.38 -11.77
C ASP A 89 -29.30 -12.91 -12.57
N ASP A 90 -29.54 -12.18 -13.66
CA ASP A 90 -28.47 -11.57 -14.46
C ASP A 90 -27.74 -10.48 -13.66
N ALA A 91 -28.48 -9.67 -12.89
CA ALA A 91 -27.90 -8.65 -12.02
C ALA A 91 -26.98 -9.28 -10.95
N THR A 92 -27.36 -10.43 -10.38
CA THR A 92 -26.49 -11.16 -9.44
C THR A 92 -25.20 -11.61 -10.12
N LEU A 93 -25.27 -12.21 -11.31
CA LEU A 93 -24.08 -12.65 -12.05
C LEU A 93 -23.17 -11.48 -12.46
N LEU A 94 -23.76 -10.36 -12.88
CA LEU A 94 -23.01 -9.15 -13.24
C LEU A 94 -22.30 -8.55 -12.03
N LEU A 95 -22.94 -8.56 -10.85
CA LEU A 95 -22.32 -8.07 -9.61
C LEU A 95 -21.22 -8.99 -9.12
N GLU A 96 -21.39 -10.32 -9.19
CA GLU A 96 -20.33 -11.26 -8.85
C GLU A 96 -19.10 -11.08 -9.74
N ALA A 97 -19.32 -10.92 -11.06
CA ALA A 97 -18.24 -10.65 -12.01
C ALA A 97 -17.54 -9.31 -11.70
N ALA A 98 -18.30 -8.24 -11.48
CA ALA A 98 -17.74 -6.93 -11.20
C ALA A 98 -16.99 -6.85 -9.86
N ARG A 99 -17.47 -7.57 -8.83
CA ARG A 99 -16.73 -7.74 -7.56
C ARG A 99 -15.40 -8.44 -7.80
N ARG A 100 -15.39 -9.45 -8.67
CA ARG A 100 -14.16 -10.17 -9.01
C ARG A 100 -13.19 -9.27 -9.76
N ASP A 101 -13.65 -8.50 -10.74
CA ASP A 101 -12.81 -7.53 -11.46
C ASP A 101 -12.17 -6.52 -10.48
N ALA A 102 -12.92 -6.00 -9.51
CA ALA A 102 -12.38 -5.09 -8.49
C ALA A 102 -11.30 -5.74 -7.60
N ILE A 103 -11.41 -7.04 -7.32
CA ILE A 103 -10.41 -7.77 -6.55
C ILE A 103 -9.20 -8.15 -7.42
N ASP A 104 -9.39 -8.40 -8.71
CA ASP A 104 -8.30 -8.66 -9.65
C ASP A 104 -7.38 -7.42 -9.77
N GLU A 105 -7.91 -6.20 -9.61
CA GLU A 105 -7.09 -4.97 -9.48
C GLU A 105 -6.20 -4.99 -8.23
N LEU A 106 -6.72 -5.48 -7.09
CA LEU A 106 -5.92 -5.68 -5.88
C LEU A 106 -4.83 -6.74 -6.10
N GLU A 107 -5.13 -7.82 -6.83
CA GLU A 107 -4.12 -8.82 -7.19
C GLU A 107 -3.01 -8.22 -8.04
N LEU A 108 -3.36 -7.43 -9.06
CA LEU A 108 -2.39 -6.79 -9.93
C LEU A 108 -1.44 -5.89 -9.12
N ARG A 109 -2.00 -5.10 -8.21
CA ARG A 109 -1.22 -4.26 -7.31
C ARG A 109 -0.28 -5.09 -6.43
N PHE A 110 -0.77 -6.17 -5.86
CA PHE A 110 0.00 -7.08 -5.01
C PHE A 110 1.15 -7.76 -5.77
N VAL A 111 0.91 -8.21 -7.01
CA VAL A 111 1.88 -8.98 -7.80
C VAL A 111 2.91 -8.08 -8.49
N ALA A 112 2.52 -6.88 -8.94
CA ALA A 112 3.36 -6.03 -9.79
C ALA A 112 3.83 -4.76 -9.06
N ASP A 113 2.91 -4.00 -8.47
CA ASP A 113 3.20 -2.64 -8.01
C ASP A 113 3.93 -2.62 -6.67
N LEU A 114 3.44 -3.37 -5.67
CA LEU A 114 4.06 -3.39 -4.34
C LEU A 114 5.50 -3.93 -4.37
N PRO A 115 5.84 -5.00 -5.12
CA PRO A 115 7.23 -5.42 -5.28
C PRO A 115 8.12 -4.35 -5.92
N ALA A 116 7.61 -3.61 -6.92
CA ALA A 116 8.33 -2.54 -7.57
C ALA A 116 8.58 -1.36 -6.61
N GLU A 117 7.58 -0.98 -5.81
CA GLU A 117 7.71 0.05 -4.77
C GLU A 117 8.73 -0.34 -3.70
N ILE A 118 8.68 -1.59 -3.21
CA ILE A 118 9.65 -2.12 -2.24
C ILE A 118 11.07 -2.04 -2.81
N ALA A 119 11.27 -2.42 -4.07
CA ALA A 119 12.56 -2.34 -4.74
C ALA A 119 13.07 -0.89 -4.84
N ALA A 120 12.21 0.05 -5.24
CA ALA A 120 12.54 1.47 -5.33
C ALA A 120 12.92 2.06 -3.97
N LEU A 121 12.10 1.83 -2.93
CA LEU A 121 12.37 2.29 -1.56
C LEU A 121 13.66 1.72 -0.98
N THR A 122 14.07 0.54 -1.43
CA THR A 122 15.32 -0.09 -1.04
C THR A 122 16.52 0.53 -1.73
N ALA A 123 16.44 0.75 -3.04
CA ALA A 123 17.49 1.42 -3.80
C ALA A 123 17.78 2.83 -3.26
N HIS A 124 16.73 3.58 -2.92
CA HIS A 124 16.86 4.93 -2.35
C HIS A 124 17.39 4.94 -0.90
N GLY A 125 17.11 3.90 -0.11
CA GLY A 125 17.66 3.76 1.25
C GLY A 125 19.17 3.48 1.25
N VAL A 126 19.66 2.67 0.30
CA VAL A 126 21.09 2.34 0.16
C VAL A 126 21.92 3.57 -0.23
N GLY A 127 21.36 4.51 -0.99
CA GLY A 127 22.05 5.74 -1.39
C GLY A 127 22.28 6.77 -0.27
N ARG A 128 21.60 6.65 0.88
CA ARG A 128 21.70 7.61 2.00
C ARG A 128 22.56 7.15 3.17
N ALA A 129 22.88 5.86 3.24
CA ALA A 129 23.65 5.29 4.35
C ALA A 129 25.13 5.15 3.96
N ASN A 130 25.89 6.25 4.15
CA ASN A 130 27.31 6.25 4.57
C ASN A 130 27.95 7.66 4.60
N GLY A 131 27.15 8.72 4.66
CA GLY A 131 27.63 10.05 5.07
C GLY A 131 27.72 10.14 6.58
N SER A 132 28.76 9.54 7.18
CA SER A 132 29.12 9.71 8.59
C SER A 132 29.33 11.20 8.91
N LEU A 133 28.29 11.89 9.38
CA LEU A 133 28.43 13.19 10.05
C LEU A 133 28.75 12.94 11.53
N THR A 134 29.91 12.34 11.78
CA THR A 134 30.57 12.50 13.08
C THR A 134 30.96 13.96 13.20
N ALA A 135 30.20 14.67 14.02
CA ALA A 135 30.61 15.93 14.62
C ALA A 135 32.02 15.78 15.21
N CYS A 136 32.94 16.63 14.76
CA CYS A 136 34.17 16.94 15.47
C CYS A 136 34.36 18.46 15.36
N GLY A 137 33.82 19.19 16.33
CA GLY A 137 34.38 20.50 16.66
C GLY A 137 35.78 20.29 17.25
N PRO A 138 36.70 21.23 17.00
CA PRO A 138 37.11 22.01 18.16
C PRO A 138 37.03 23.51 17.87
N ALA A 139 36.51 24.22 18.86
CA ALA A 139 36.59 25.67 18.97
C ALA A 139 38.07 26.10 18.96
N GLN A 140 38.54 26.67 17.85
CA GLN A 140 39.81 27.39 17.87
C GLN A 140 39.55 28.86 18.22
N ARG A 141 39.48 29.07 19.53
CA ARG A 141 39.60 30.34 20.24
C ARG A 141 40.72 31.18 19.60
N ARG A 142 40.35 32.24 18.85
CA ARG A 142 41.30 33.28 18.45
C ARG A 142 41.80 33.97 19.72
N GLN A 143 42.97 33.55 20.20
CA GLN A 143 43.67 34.25 21.27
C GLN A 143 44.24 35.54 20.68
N SER A 144 43.70 36.66 21.12
CA SER A 144 44.39 37.95 21.06
C SER A 144 45.74 37.81 21.77
N SER A 145 46.82 38.13 21.08
CA SER A 145 48.13 38.33 21.69
C SER A 145 48.74 39.60 21.12
N THR A 146 48.74 40.62 21.96
CA THR A 146 49.35 41.93 21.79
C THR A 146 50.86 41.85 22.03
N LEU A 147 51.65 42.66 21.28
CA LEU A 147 53.04 43.13 21.55
C LEU A 147 54.17 42.10 21.30
N ARG A 148 55.37 42.39 20.73
CA ARG A 148 56.26 43.59 20.72
C ARG A 148 57.21 43.62 19.50
N LEU A 149 57.72 44.85 19.24
CA LEU A 149 59.00 45.30 18.63
C LEU A 149 59.98 44.28 18.01
N SER A 150 60.53 44.64 16.84
CA SER A 150 61.95 45.03 16.71
C SER A 150 62.30 45.66 15.36
N ARG A 151 63.23 46.62 15.45
CA ARG A 151 63.85 47.47 14.41
C ARG A 151 65.03 46.73 13.74
N PRO A 152 65.56 47.22 12.59
CA PRO A 152 66.71 48.15 12.62
C PRO A 152 66.45 49.49 11.92
#